data_AF-K2E6M4-F1
#
_entry.id   AF-K2E6M4-F1
#
_cell.length_a   1.000
_cell.length_b   1.000
_cell.length_c   1.000
_cell.angle_alpha   90.00
_cell.angle_beta   90.00
_cell.angle_gamma   90.00
#
_symmetry.space_group_name_H-M   'P 1'
#
loop_
_entity.id
_entity.type
_entity.pdbx_description
1 polymer ?
#
loop_
_entity_poly.entity_id
_entity_poly.type
_entity_poly.pdbx_seq_one_letter_code
_entity_poly.pdbx_strand_id
1 'polypeptide(L)'
;MVRKKSRLNLSKKRKKKSLVKSKPFPNPMKKVLALLIIIIFGVLIVVSMVNQRPKEEKETKEFQTGPDATSVPTKKPQVNNQTNNNKKVGISYFVDPNLGNDSNSGLSKNSSFKTIQKALSAANPSDVINLSNGIYFQNVLSVRDGTSDGPITIKGEKGAIIKGSGGPRVIEINHNNIHLEGFTVDGLVGDPNDKKSYRDKLIYVLGKKPY
;
A
#
# COMPACT_ATOMS: atom_id res chain seq x y z
N MET A 1 85.15 -47.63 9.72
CA MET A 1 85.59 -46.21 9.73
C MET A 1 84.35 -45.33 9.64
N VAL A 2 84.18 -44.44 10.62
CA VAL A 2 82.97 -43.66 10.96
C VAL A 2 82.79 -42.45 10.04
N ARG A 3 81.53 -42.02 9.81
CA ARG A 3 81.00 -40.63 9.62
C ARG A 3 79.94 -40.60 8.50
N LYS A 4 78.82 -39.88 8.54
CA LYS A 4 78.28 -38.86 9.46
C LYS A 4 76.77 -38.77 9.18
N LYS A 5 75.94 -38.73 10.22
CA LYS A 5 74.53 -38.29 10.15
C LYS A 5 74.49 -36.81 9.74
N SER A 6 73.72 -36.47 8.72
CA SER A 6 73.28 -35.09 8.44
C SER A 6 71.86 -34.93 9.01
N ARG A 7 71.71 -34.05 10.01
CA ARG A 7 70.45 -33.66 10.63
C ARG A 7 70.09 -32.23 10.21
N LEU A 8 68.78 -32.02 10.05
CA LEU A 8 68.00 -30.79 10.25
C LEU A 8 68.18 -29.61 9.28
N ASN A 9 67.08 -29.21 8.63
CA ASN A 9 66.50 -27.89 8.91
C ASN A 9 65.02 -27.81 8.50
N LEU A 10 64.11 -27.91 9.48
CA LEU A 10 62.71 -27.54 9.33
C LEU A 10 62.58 -26.03 9.61
N SER A 11 62.47 -25.23 8.57
CA SER A 11 62.20 -23.79 8.68
C SER A 11 60.75 -23.56 9.13
N LYS A 12 60.55 -23.27 10.41
CA LYS A 12 59.27 -22.80 10.98
C LYS A 12 59.02 -21.35 10.54
N LYS A 13 58.15 -21.17 9.54
CA LYS A 13 57.66 -19.86 9.09
C LYS A 13 56.72 -19.26 10.15
N ARG A 14 57.25 -18.50 11.10
CA ARG A 14 56.47 -17.69 12.07
C ARG A 14 55.76 -16.55 11.34
N LYS A 15 54.42 -16.61 11.24
CA LYS A 15 53.57 -15.47 10.83
C LYS A 15 53.63 -14.38 11.91
N LYS A 16 54.18 -13.21 11.60
CA LYS A 16 54.00 -11.98 12.40
C LYS A 16 52.56 -11.51 12.24
N LYS A 17 51.74 -11.63 13.29
CA LYS A 17 50.41 -11.00 13.37
C LYS A 17 50.62 -9.53 13.74
N SER A 18 50.39 -8.63 12.79
CA SER A 18 50.35 -7.19 13.00
C SER A 18 49.19 -6.84 13.94
N LEU A 19 49.48 -6.12 15.02
CA LEU A 19 48.50 -5.66 16.01
C LEU A 19 47.89 -4.34 15.50
N VAL A 20 46.76 -4.43 14.80
CA VAL A 20 45.99 -3.25 14.36
C VAL A 20 45.26 -2.68 15.57
N LYS A 21 45.63 -1.47 16.02
CA LYS A 21 44.84 -0.71 17.01
C LYS A 21 43.47 -0.39 16.42
N SER A 22 42.41 -0.99 16.95
CA SER A 22 41.03 -0.73 16.54
C SER A 22 40.61 0.68 16.97
N LYS A 23 40.11 1.48 16.03
CA LYS A 23 39.45 2.76 16.33
C LYS A 23 38.19 2.50 17.19
N PRO A 24 37.86 3.35 18.17
CA PRO A 24 36.69 3.14 19.02
C PRO A 24 35.41 3.16 18.19
N PHE A 25 34.60 2.12 18.32
CA PHE A 25 33.30 2.02 17.65
C PHE A 25 32.37 3.13 18.15
N PRO A 26 31.71 3.89 17.26
CA PRO A 26 30.76 4.92 17.67
C PRO A 26 29.58 4.27 18.39
N ASN A 27 29.36 4.65 19.65
CA ASN A 27 28.29 4.09 20.49
C ASN A 27 26.91 4.42 19.88
N PRO A 28 26.10 3.41 19.50
CA PRO A 28 24.83 3.62 18.80
C PRO A 28 23.83 4.43 19.65
N MET A 29 23.96 4.41 20.98
CA MET A 29 23.05 5.11 21.88
C MET A 29 23.10 6.64 21.73
N LYS A 30 24.26 7.22 21.37
CA LYS A 30 24.38 8.68 21.19
C LYS A 30 23.67 9.17 19.93
N LYS A 31 23.55 8.31 18.90
CA LYS A 31 22.82 8.64 17.66
C LYS A 31 21.31 8.51 17.83
N VAL A 32 20.86 7.53 18.62
CA VAL A 32 19.43 7.34 18.94
C VAL A 32 18.89 8.50 19.77
N LEU A 33 19.66 9.02 20.73
CA LEU A 33 19.24 10.15 21.56
C LEU A 33 19.11 11.46 20.77
N ALA A 34 20.01 11.71 19.80
CA ALA A 34 19.92 12.87 18.92
C ALA A 34 18.70 12.81 17.96
N LEU A 35 18.34 11.61 17.49
CA LEU A 35 17.19 11.41 16.59
C LEU A 35 15.85 11.62 17.33
N LEU A 36 15.76 11.21 18.59
CA LEU A 36 14.55 11.38 19.42
C LEU A 36 14.24 12.87 19.69
N ILE A 37 15.25 13.72 19.90
CA ILE A 37 15.05 15.15 20.17
C ILE A 37 14.48 15.88 18.93
N ILE A 38 14.92 15.51 17.73
CA ILE A 38 14.44 16.11 16.47
C ILE A 38 12.96 15.74 16.21
N ILE A 39 12.57 14.50 16.53
CA ILE A 39 11.18 14.05 16.37
C ILE A 39 10.25 14.79 17.34
N ILE A 40 10.67 15.00 18.59
CA ILE A 40 9.85 15.71 19.60
C ILE A 40 9.63 17.19 19.20
N PHE A 41 10.68 17.90 18.77
CA PHE A 41 10.54 19.29 18.31
C PHE A 41 9.72 19.40 17.02
N GLY A 42 9.85 18.46 16.08
CA GLY A 42 9.07 18.43 14.85
C GLY A 42 7.57 18.26 15.10
N VAL A 43 7.17 17.41 16.04
CA VAL A 43 5.76 17.18 16.39
C VAL A 43 5.16 18.40 17.11
N LEU A 44 5.93 19.08 17.98
CA LEU A 44 5.45 20.27 18.69
C LEU A 44 5.14 21.44 17.74
N ILE A 45 5.93 21.63 16.68
CA ILE A 45 5.71 22.70 15.69
C ILE A 45 4.42 22.45 14.89
N VAL A 46 4.15 21.20 14.49
CA VAL A 46 2.94 20.84 13.73
C VAL A 46 1.66 21.06 14.56
N VAL A 47 1.69 20.74 15.86
CA VAL A 47 0.54 20.95 16.75
C VAL A 47 0.23 22.44 16.94
N SER A 48 1.26 23.30 16.99
CA SER A 48 1.08 24.76 17.06
C SER A 48 0.44 25.35 15.80
N MET A 49 0.64 24.74 14.62
CA MET A 49 0.06 25.22 13.35
C MET A 49 -1.40 24.79 13.13
N VAL A 50 -1.90 23.75 13.83
CA VAL A 50 -3.28 23.26 13.70
C VAL A 50 -4.29 24.07 14.52
N ASN A 51 -3.83 24.94 15.44
CA ASN A 51 -4.72 25.60 16.40
C ASN A 51 -5.10 27.06 16.06
N GLN A 52 -5.01 27.47 14.79
CA GLN A 52 -5.51 28.76 14.32
C GLN A 52 -6.56 28.57 13.23
N ARG A 53 -7.82 28.34 13.63
CA ARG A 53 -8.97 28.50 12.74
C ARG A 53 -9.52 29.92 12.86
N PRO A 54 -9.62 30.71 11.79
CA PRO A 54 -10.40 31.94 11.82
C PRO A 54 -11.90 31.60 11.94
N LYS A 55 -12.64 32.40 12.72
CA LYS A 55 -14.09 32.27 12.91
C LYS A 55 -14.80 32.89 11.70
N GLU A 56 -15.71 32.14 11.07
CA GLU A 56 -16.64 32.62 10.05
C GLU A 56 -17.72 33.51 10.70
N GLU A 57 -17.76 34.77 10.31
CA GLU A 57 -18.79 35.74 10.66
C GLU A 57 -19.92 35.69 9.62
N LYS A 58 -21.16 35.52 10.09
CA LYS A 58 -22.35 35.48 9.22
C LYS A 58 -22.88 36.90 9.02
N GLU A 59 -22.80 37.42 7.79
CA GLU A 59 -23.55 38.60 7.39
C GLU A 59 -25.00 38.24 7.04
N THR A 60 -25.94 38.80 7.81
CA THR A 60 -27.37 38.89 7.50
C THR A 60 -27.59 40.03 6.51
N LYS A 61 -28.18 39.76 5.34
CA LYS A 61 -28.70 40.81 4.46
C LYS A 61 -30.23 40.85 4.53
N GLU A 62 -30.72 42.05 4.83
CA GLU A 62 -32.12 42.40 5.04
C GLU A 62 -32.96 42.31 3.76
N PHE A 63 -34.25 42.06 3.97
CA PHE A 63 -35.32 41.99 2.99
C PHE A 63 -35.90 43.39 2.75
N GLN A 64 -35.93 43.85 1.49
CA GLN A 64 -36.73 45.01 1.09
C GLN A 64 -37.49 44.75 -0.22
N THR A 65 -38.72 45.25 -0.26
CA THR A 65 -39.82 44.97 -1.18
C THR A 65 -39.91 45.95 -2.36
N GLY A 66 -40.04 45.42 -3.59
CA GLY A 66 -40.80 45.95 -4.75
C GLY A 66 -40.41 47.31 -5.38
N PRO A 67 -40.99 47.70 -6.55
CA PRO A 67 -42.02 47.04 -7.36
C PRO A 67 -41.69 46.80 -8.86
N ASP A 68 -42.39 45.81 -9.41
CA ASP A 68 -42.99 45.65 -10.76
C ASP A 68 -42.38 46.30 -12.04
N ALA A 69 -42.05 45.44 -13.02
CA ALA A 69 -42.36 45.66 -14.46
C ALA A 69 -42.00 44.43 -15.33
N THR A 70 -43.04 43.75 -15.81
CA THR A 70 -43.23 42.96 -17.05
C THR A 70 -42.10 42.90 -18.11
N SER A 71 -41.64 41.69 -18.45
CA SER A 71 -41.46 41.22 -19.84
C SER A 71 -41.25 39.69 -19.95
N VAL A 72 -42.02 39.04 -20.83
CA VAL A 72 -41.93 37.65 -21.33
C VAL A 72 -41.80 37.80 -22.86
N PRO A 73 -40.97 37.05 -23.64
CA PRO A 73 -40.96 35.58 -23.82
C PRO A 73 -39.53 34.97 -24.01
N THR A 74 -39.22 33.68 -23.99
CA THR A 74 -39.79 32.53 -24.72
C THR A 74 -39.14 31.23 -24.19
N LYS A 75 -39.95 30.18 -24.00
CA LYS A 75 -39.59 28.83 -23.53
C LYS A 75 -38.94 27.99 -24.66
N LYS A 76 -37.86 27.28 -24.37
CA LYS A 76 -37.54 25.99 -25.03
C LYS A 76 -37.56 24.90 -23.95
N PRO A 77 -38.39 23.85 -24.07
CA PRO A 77 -38.37 22.75 -23.11
C PRO A 77 -37.08 21.95 -23.31
N GLN A 78 -36.16 22.02 -22.35
CA GLN A 78 -35.14 20.98 -22.19
C GLN A 78 -35.85 19.79 -21.56
N VAL A 79 -36.15 18.78 -22.39
CA VAL A 79 -36.68 17.48 -21.96
C VAL A 79 -35.65 16.84 -21.05
N ASN A 80 -35.97 16.86 -19.77
CA ASN A 80 -35.30 16.23 -18.66
C ASN A 80 -35.51 14.71 -18.71
N ASN A 81 -34.65 14.02 -19.48
CA ASN A 81 -34.50 12.58 -19.32
C ASN A 81 -33.54 12.28 -18.16
N GLN A 82 -33.96 12.61 -16.93
CA GLN A 82 -33.40 11.98 -15.74
C GLN A 82 -34.04 10.60 -15.61
N THR A 83 -33.40 9.58 -16.19
CA THR A 83 -33.71 8.19 -15.85
C THR A 83 -33.17 7.96 -14.45
N ASN A 84 -34.06 7.90 -13.48
CA ASN A 84 -33.79 7.62 -12.08
C ASN A 84 -33.23 6.19 -11.91
N ASN A 85 -31.94 6.02 -12.20
CA ASN A 85 -31.17 4.86 -11.80
C ASN A 85 -30.06 5.36 -10.88
N ASN A 86 -30.37 5.54 -9.59
CA ASN A 86 -29.38 5.82 -8.53
C ASN A 86 -28.48 4.59 -8.28
N LYS A 87 -27.91 4.00 -9.34
CA LYS A 87 -26.86 2.99 -9.21
C LYS A 87 -25.60 3.72 -8.77
N LYS A 88 -25.15 3.48 -7.54
CA LYS A 88 -23.90 4.04 -7.02
C LYS A 88 -22.78 3.75 -8.02
N VAL A 89 -22.20 4.80 -8.59
CA VAL A 89 -21.01 4.68 -9.43
C VAL A 89 -19.84 4.28 -8.53
N GLY A 90 -19.19 3.18 -8.90
CA GLY A 90 -18.01 2.69 -8.19
C GLY A 90 -16.83 3.64 -8.30
N ILE A 91 -16.02 3.71 -7.23
CA ILE A 91 -14.76 4.45 -7.22
C ILE A 91 -13.64 3.55 -7.75
N SER A 92 -12.70 4.13 -8.50
CA SER A 92 -11.46 3.45 -8.91
C SER A 92 -10.30 3.84 -8.00
N TYR A 93 -9.75 2.86 -7.29
CA TYR A 93 -8.50 2.98 -6.56
C TYR A 93 -7.33 2.44 -7.38
N PHE A 94 -6.13 2.98 -7.17
CA PHE A 94 -4.90 2.57 -7.84
C PHE A 94 -3.86 2.14 -6.82
N VAL A 95 -3.15 1.06 -7.12
CA VAL A 95 -2.11 0.49 -6.27
C VAL A 95 -0.85 0.26 -7.09
N ASP A 96 0.26 0.82 -6.64
CA ASP A 96 1.59 0.61 -7.23
C ASP A 96 2.57 0.15 -6.16
N PRO A 97 3.20 -1.05 -6.29
CA PRO A 97 4.03 -1.60 -5.23
C PRO A 97 5.38 -0.87 -5.12
N ASN A 98 5.81 -0.18 -6.18
CA ASN A 98 7.11 0.46 -6.28
C ASN A 98 7.02 1.96 -5.97
N LEU A 99 6.04 2.65 -6.55
CA LEU A 99 5.87 4.10 -6.50
C LEU A 99 4.79 4.58 -5.53
N GLY A 100 3.86 3.70 -5.13
CA GLY A 100 2.74 4.04 -4.28
C GLY A 100 3.13 4.37 -2.84
N ASN A 101 2.21 5.04 -2.14
CA ASN A 101 2.30 5.34 -0.71
C ASN A 101 0.92 5.21 -0.06
N ASP A 102 0.81 4.50 1.07
CA ASP A 102 -0.47 4.27 1.76
C ASP A 102 -1.05 5.52 2.44
N SER A 103 -0.28 6.61 2.50
CA SER A 103 -0.76 7.94 2.89
C SER A 103 -1.41 8.71 1.74
N ASN A 104 -1.30 8.24 0.49
CA ASN A 104 -1.96 8.87 -0.65
C ASN A 104 -3.48 8.60 -0.62
N SER A 105 -4.25 9.30 -1.48
CA SER A 105 -5.69 9.08 -1.61
C SER A 105 -6.09 7.79 -2.31
N GLY A 106 -5.20 7.23 -3.14
CA GLY A 106 -5.47 6.09 -4.00
C GLY A 106 -6.30 6.40 -5.25
N LEU A 107 -6.78 7.64 -5.45
CA LEU A 107 -7.77 7.98 -6.48
C LEU A 107 -7.18 8.23 -7.88
N SER A 108 -5.86 8.13 -8.04
CA SER A 108 -5.19 8.26 -9.33
C SER A 108 -3.88 7.47 -9.34
N LYS A 109 -3.32 7.20 -10.54
CA LYS A 109 -2.01 6.52 -10.66
C LYS A 109 -0.89 7.29 -9.94
N ASN A 110 -0.89 8.62 -10.00
CA ASN A 110 0.13 9.49 -9.37
C ASN A 110 -0.04 9.61 -7.85
N SER A 111 -1.22 9.27 -7.33
CA SER A 111 -1.53 9.27 -5.91
C SER A 111 -1.99 7.87 -5.47
N SER A 112 -1.32 6.84 -5.98
CA SER A 112 -1.67 5.44 -5.73
C SER A 112 -1.31 5.02 -4.31
N PHE A 113 -2.07 4.07 -3.77
CA PHE A 113 -1.68 3.33 -2.57
C PHE A 113 -0.45 2.46 -2.87
N LYS A 114 0.30 2.10 -1.83
CA LYS A 114 1.39 1.12 -1.95
C LYS A 114 0.90 -0.31 -1.81
N THR A 115 -0.12 -0.51 -0.97
CA THR A 115 -0.58 -1.85 -0.62
C THR A 115 -1.99 -2.16 -1.11
N ILE A 116 -2.18 -3.42 -1.52
CA ILE A 116 -3.48 -3.97 -1.93
C ILE A 116 -4.44 -3.94 -0.74
N GLN A 117 -3.94 -4.24 0.47
CA GLN A 117 -4.76 -4.25 1.68
C GLN A 117 -5.28 -2.85 2.07
N LYS A 118 -4.50 -1.79 1.82
CA LYS A 118 -4.96 -0.41 2.02
C LYS A 118 -6.12 -0.09 1.08
N ALA A 119 -6.01 -0.46 -0.19
CA ALA A 119 -7.08 -0.26 -1.18
C ALA A 119 -8.34 -1.06 -0.82
N LEU A 120 -8.19 -2.33 -0.43
CA LEU A 120 -9.31 -3.16 0.03
C LEU A 120 -9.99 -2.60 1.27
N SER A 121 -9.22 -2.01 2.19
CA SER A 121 -9.80 -1.35 3.37
C SER A 121 -10.66 -0.14 2.99
N ALA A 122 -10.33 0.58 1.91
CA ALA A 122 -11.08 1.73 1.41
C ALA A 122 -12.28 1.36 0.51
N ALA A 123 -12.19 0.27 -0.24
CA ALA A 123 -13.15 -0.10 -1.28
C ALA A 123 -14.52 -0.53 -0.74
N ASN A 124 -15.60 0.02 -1.30
CA ASN A 124 -16.99 -0.37 -1.03
C ASN A 124 -17.56 -1.18 -2.21
N PRO A 125 -18.75 -1.79 -2.07
CA PRO A 125 -19.43 -2.41 -3.20
C PRO A 125 -19.48 -1.52 -4.44
N SER A 126 -19.30 -2.15 -5.60
CA SER A 126 -19.09 -1.57 -6.94
C SER A 126 -17.73 -0.94 -7.21
N ASP A 127 -16.83 -0.81 -6.22
CA ASP A 127 -15.52 -0.18 -6.43
C ASP A 127 -14.51 -1.13 -7.10
N VAL A 128 -13.52 -0.54 -7.78
CA VAL A 128 -12.47 -1.26 -8.51
C VAL A 128 -11.10 -0.86 -7.98
N ILE A 129 -10.25 -1.84 -7.71
CA ILE A 129 -8.86 -1.68 -7.29
C ILE A 129 -7.97 -2.06 -8.47
N ASN A 130 -7.28 -1.08 -9.04
CA ASN A 130 -6.41 -1.23 -10.20
C ASN A 130 -4.96 -1.43 -9.76
N LEU A 131 -4.40 -2.60 -10.03
CA LEU A 131 -3.00 -2.94 -9.76
C LEU A 131 -2.14 -2.58 -10.97
N SER A 132 -1.21 -1.65 -10.78
CA SER A 132 -0.15 -1.38 -11.76
C SER A 132 0.75 -2.61 -11.96
N ASN A 133 1.48 -2.65 -13.08
CA ASN A 133 2.55 -3.63 -13.25
C ASN A 133 3.54 -3.62 -12.06
N GLY A 134 3.93 -4.81 -11.61
CA GLY A 134 4.87 -4.95 -10.51
C GLY A 134 4.71 -6.25 -9.72
N ILE A 135 5.70 -6.52 -8.88
CA ILE A 135 5.70 -7.69 -8.01
C ILE A 135 5.23 -7.29 -6.62
N TYR A 136 4.10 -7.84 -6.20
CA TYR A 136 3.49 -7.61 -4.91
C TYR A 136 3.87 -8.74 -3.94
N PHE A 137 4.87 -8.50 -3.11
CA PHE A 137 5.19 -9.34 -1.94
C PHE A 137 4.22 -9.04 -0.79
N GLN A 138 2.93 -9.25 -1.02
CA GLN A 138 1.84 -8.90 -0.09
C GLN A 138 0.86 -10.07 0.00
N ASN A 139 0.35 -10.33 1.20
CA ASN A 139 -0.83 -11.18 1.36
C ASN A 139 -2.09 -10.32 1.18
N VAL A 140 -3.13 -10.89 0.58
CA VAL A 140 -4.40 -10.22 0.30
C VAL A 140 -5.50 -10.87 1.12
N LEU A 141 -6.24 -10.09 1.90
CA LEU A 141 -7.40 -10.55 2.65
C LEU A 141 -8.61 -9.68 2.31
N SER A 142 -9.66 -10.28 1.75
CA SER A 142 -10.94 -9.59 1.54
C SER A 142 -11.48 -8.99 2.85
N VAL A 143 -12.05 -7.78 2.79
CA VAL A 143 -12.43 -7.00 3.99
C VAL A 143 -13.93 -7.00 4.26
N ARG A 144 -14.75 -6.97 3.21
CA ARG A 144 -16.21 -6.87 3.27
C ARG A 144 -16.84 -7.47 2.02
N ASP A 145 -18.13 -7.74 2.08
CA ASP A 145 -18.91 -8.24 0.94
C ASP A 145 -19.08 -7.16 -0.13
N GLY A 146 -19.01 -7.58 -1.39
CA GLY A 146 -19.67 -6.88 -2.49
C GLY A 146 -21.15 -7.27 -2.57
N THR A 147 -21.89 -6.65 -3.48
CA THR A 147 -23.27 -7.04 -3.79
C THR A 147 -23.34 -7.75 -5.14
N SER A 148 -24.43 -8.47 -5.43
CA SER A 148 -24.64 -9.12 -6.73
C SER A 148 -24.54 -8.15 -7.90
N ASP A 149 -25.06 -6.93 -7.72
CA ASP A 149 -25.06 -5.88 -8.75
C ASP A 149 -23.84 -4.95 -8.68
N GLY A 150 -22.96 -5.18 -7.70
CA GLY A 150 -21.86 -4.31 -7.31
C GLY A 150 -20.73 -5.06 -6.60
N PRO A 151 -20.01 -5.95 -7.31
CA PRO A 151 -18.87 -6.65 -6.73
C PRO A 151 -17.75 -5.67 -6.35
N ILE A 152 -16.85 -6.09 -5.46
CA ILE A 152 -15.57 -5.41 -5.26
C ILE A 152 -14.56 -6.10 -6.18
N THR A 153 -13.99 -5.35 -7.12
CA THR A 153 -13.11 -5.92 -8.15
C THR A 153 -11.66 -5.57 -7.88
N ILE A 154 -10.80 -6.57 -7.74
CA ILE A 154 -9.35 -6.42 -7.80
C ILE A 154 -8.92 -6.75 -9.23
N LYS A 155 -8.46 -5.73 -9.95
CA LYS A 155 -8.07 -5.83 -11.35
C LYS A 155 -6.62 -5.43 -11.52
N GLY A 156 -5.80 -6.29 -12.12
CA GLY A 156 -4.42 -5.95 -12.43
C GLY A 156 -4.13 -5.80 -13.91
N GLU A 157 -3.09 -5.04 -14.20
CA GLU A 157 -2.41 -5.07 -15.49
C GLU A 157 -1.71 -6.44 -15.67
N LYS A 158 -1.41 -6.84 -16.92
CA LYS A 158 -0.83 -8.16 -17.25
C LYS A 158 0.48 -8.46 -16.50
N GLY A 159 1.25 -7.42 -16.15
CA GLY A 159 2.50 -7.52 -15.40
C GLY A 159 2.35 -7.41 -13.88
N ALA A 160 1.12 -7.37 -13.34
CA ALA A 160 0.89 -7.45 -11.91
C ALA A 160 1.01 -8.92 -11.43
N ILE A 161 1.95 -9.17 -10.51
CA ILE A 161 2.26 -10.50 -9.98
C ILE A 161 2.19 -10.47 -8.46
N ILE A 162 1.28 -11.23 -7.84
CA ILE A 162 1.14 -11.32 -6.39
C ILE A 162 1.84 -12.59 -5.88
N LYS A 163 2.79 -12.42 -4.95
CA LYS A 163 3.66 -13.52 -4.45
C LYS A 163 3.48 -13.87 -2.98
N GLY A 164 2.72 -13.07 -2.23
CA GLY A 164 2.56 -13.25 -0.78
C GLY A 164 3.79 -12.84 0.01
N SER A 165 3.59 -12.49 1.28
CA SER A 165 4.63 -12.04 2.23
C SER A 165 5.01 -13.08 3.28
N GLY A 166 4.88 -14.38 2.96
CA GLY A 166 5.30 -15.48 3.84
C GLY A 166 4.17 -16.19 4.59
N GLY A 167 2.91 -15.78 4.38
CA GLY A 167 1.76 -16.49 4.93
C GLY A 167 1.46 -17.81 4.18
N PRO A 168 0.61 -18.69 4.76
CA PRO A 168 0.20 -19.93 4.10
C PRO A 168 -0.67 -19.70 2.85
N ARG A 169 -1.25 -18.49 2.72
CA ARG A 169 -2.18 -18.11 1.66
C ARG A 169 -1.71 -16.79 1.05
N VAL A 170 -1.64 -16.72 -0.28
CA VAL A 170 -1.34 -15.46 -0.98
C VAL A 170 -2.58 -14.57 -1.02
N ILE A 171 -3.72 -15.12 -1.45
CA ILE A 171 -5.03 -14.45 -1.46
C ILE A 171 -6.02 -15.26 -0.63
N GLU A 172 -6.63 -14.63 0.37
CA GLU A 172 -7.72 -15.18 1.17
C GLU A 172 -9.02 -14.39 0.98
N ILE A 173 -10.04 -15.06 0.45
CA ILE A 173 -11.38 -14.51 0.22
C ILE A 173 -12.35 -15.15 1.20
N ASN A 174 -12.93 -14.32 2.07
CA ASN A 174 -13.89 -14.72 3.10
C ASN A 174 -15.27 -14.07 2.93
N HIS A 175 -15.42 -13.25 1.89
CA HIS A 175 -16.57 -12.38 1.64
C HIS A 175 -17.16 -12.64 0.26
N ASN A 176 -18.43 -12.25 0.07
CA ASN A 176 -19.21 -12.46 -1.15
C ASN A 176 -18.87 -11.43 -2.24
N ASN A 177 -19.11 -11.80 -3.50
CA ASN A 177 -19.02 -10.93 -4.68
C ASN A 177 -17.67 -10.19 -4.78
N ILE A 178 -16.57 -10.92 -4.61
CA ILE A 178 -15.21 -10.42 -4.84
C ILE A 178 -14.71 -10.94 -6.18
N HIS A 179 -14.32 -10.03 -7.06
CA HIS A 179 -13.81 -10.37 -8.40
C HIS A 179 -12.29 -10.19 -8.44
N LEU A 180 -11.60 -11.16 -9.04
CA LEU A 180 -10.15 -11.15 -9.24
C LEU A 180 -9.87 -11.23 -10.74
N GLU A 181 -9.24 -10.20 -11.32
CA GLU A 181 -9.15 -10.05 -12.77
C GLU A 181 -7.75 -9.63 -13.25
N GLY A 182 -7.23 -10.26 -14.30
CA GLY A 182 -6.13 -9.71 -15.12
C GLY A 182 -4.70 -9.77 -14.55
N PHE A 183 -4.48 -10.36 -13.38
CA PHE A 183 -3.15 -10.49 -12.76
C PHE A 183 -2.71 -11.95 -12.57
N THR A 184 -1.42 -12.13 -12.28
CA THR A 184 -0.82 -13.43 -11.95
C THR A 184 -0.71 -13.62 -10.44
N VAL A 185 -1.00 -14.82 -9.94
CA VAL A 185 -0.63 -15.24 -8.58
C VAL A 185 0.47 -16.29 -8.71
N ASP A 186 1.62 -16.02 -8.08
CA ASP A 186 2.81 -16.87 -8.21
C ASP A 186 3.32 -17.27 -6.82
N GLY A 187 3.34 -18.57 -6.55
CA GLY A 187 3.79 -19.13 -5.28
C GLY A 187 5.30 -19.23 -5.12
N LEU A 188 6.10 -19.03 -6.17
CA LEU A 188 7.54 -19.21 -6.09
C LEU A 188 8.21 -18.08 -5.31
N VAL A 189 8.92 -18.39 -4.23
CA VAL A 189 9.56 -17.38 -3.35
C VAL A 189 11.01 -17.67 -3.00
N GLY A 190 11.58 -18.70 -3.63
CA GLY A 190 12.96 -19.13 -3.44
C GLY A 190 13.47 -19.85 -4.69
N ASP A 191 14.18 -20.97 -4.49
CA ASP A 191 14.69 -21.82 -5.57
C ASP A 191 13.53 -22.56 -6.27
N PRO A 192 13.33 -22.41 -7.59
CA PRO A 192 12.29 -23.14 -8.34
C PRO A 192 12.45 -24.65 -8.34
N ASN A 193 13.63 -25.17 -7.98
CA ASN A 193 13.88 -26.61 -7.89
C ASN A 193 13.57 -27.19 -6.49
N ASP A 194 13.32 -26.34 -5.50
CA ASP A 194 12.93 -26.77 -4.15
C ASP A 194 11.41 -26.61 -3.96
N LYS A 195 10.71 -27.72 -3.74
CA LYS A 195 9.27 -27.73 -3.44
C LYS A 195 8.92 -26.84 -2.25
N LYS A 196 9.82 -26.65 -1.28
CA LYS A 196 9.62 -25.79 -0.11
C LYS A 196 9.64 -24.29 -0.45
N SER A 197 10.14 -23.92 -1.63
CA SER A 197 10.14 -22.54 -2.13
C SER A 197 8.79 -22.11 -2.69
N TYR A 198 7.76 -22.94 -2.65
CA TYR A 198 6.42 -22.60 -3.10
C TYR A 198 5.47 -22.32 -1.93
N ARG A 199 4.62 -21.31 -2.08
CA ARG A 199 3.50 -21.04 -1.18
C ARG A 199 2.55 -22.24 -1.16
N ASP A 200 2.00 -22.56 0.01
CA ASP A 200 1.03 -23.66 0.17
C ASP A 200 -0.24 -23.40 -0.65
N LYS A 201 -0.90 -22.25 -0.48
CA LYS A 201 -2.12 -21.90 -1.20
C LYS A 201 -1.97 -20.56 -1.89
N LEU A 202 -2.21 -20.53 -3.20
CA LEU A 202 -2.24 -19.28 -3.96
C LEU A 202 -3.53 -18.51 -3.69
N ILE A 203 -4.66 -19.20 -3.82
CA ILE A 203 -5.98 -18.64 -3.54
C ILE A 203 -6.70 -19.58 -2.59
N TYR A 204 -7.25 -19.03 -1.51
CA TYR A 204 -8.07 -19.74 -0.54
C TYR A 204 -9.39 -19.01 -0.36
N VAL A 205 -10.49 -19.72 -0.55
CA VAL A 205 -11.84 -19.16 -0.46
C VAL A 205 -12.61 -19.92 0.61
N LEU A 206 -13.08 -19.21 1.63
CA LEU A 206 -13.92 -19.78 2.69
C LEU A 206 -14.83 -18.69 3.26
N GLY A 207 -16.13 -18.75 2.94
CA GLY A 207 -17.12 -17.88 3.57
C GLY A 207 -17.16 -18.08 5.08
N LYS A 208 -17.07 -16.99 5.85
CA LYS A 208 -17.08 -17.02 7.33
C LYS A 208 -18.41 -16.59 7.94
N LYS A 209 -19.41 -16.25 7.11
CA LYS A 209 -20.75 -15.83 7.53
C LYS A 209 -21.82 -16.54 6.68
N PRO A 210 -22.93 -16.97 7.27
CA PRO A 210 -24.10 -17.44 6.52
C PRO A 210 -24.71 -16.27 5.72
N TYR A 211 -25.40 -16.62 4.63
CA TYR A 211 -26.14 -15.68 3.78
C TYR A 211 -27.44 -15.23 4.45
#